data_AF-A0A519E282-F1
#
_entry.id   AF-A0A519E282-F1
#
_cell.length_a   1.000
_cell.length_b   1.000
_cell.length_c   1.000
_cell.angle_alpha   90.00
_cell.angle_beta   90.00
_cell.angle_gamma   90.00
#
_symmetry.space_group_name_H-M   'P 1'
#
loop_
_entity.id
_entity.type
_entity.pdbx_description
1 polymer ?
#
loop_
_entity_poly.entity_id
_entity_poly.type
_entity_poly.pdbx_seq_one_letter_code
_entity_poly.pdbx_strand_id
1 'polypeptide(L)'
;MSSKWTDFARRLPANHELKINPSESEPDGHVRRVKDLTLFFFGLLVLVTVVSYSLVVLLSDCMGAEDRRWATSTLTAVFGGALGWLIKR
;
A
#
# COMPACT_ATOMS: atom_id res chain seq x y z
N MET A 1 -56.24 9.79 16.86
CA MET A 1 -54.97 10.38 16.36
C MET A 1 -53.89 9.29 16.35
N SER A 2 -53.87 8.35 15.40
CA SER A 2 -52.87 7.26 15.39
C SER A 2 -52.72 6.55 14.02
N SER A 3 -52.96 7.23 12.89
CA SER A 3 -52.89 6.59 11.56
C SER A 3 -51.83 7.13 10.63
N LYS A 4 -51.15 8.25 10.96
CA LYS A 4 -50.18 8.88 10.05
C LYS A 4 -48.80 8.21 10.06
N TRP A 5 -48.43 7.54 11.16
CA TRP A 5 -47.11 6.93 11.32
C TRP A 5 -46.96 5.59 10.57
N THR A 6 -48.05 4.83 10.43
CA THR A 6 -48.05 3.54 9.74
C THR A 6 -47.96 3.69 8.21
N ASP A 7 -48.43 4.81 7.67
CA ASP A 7 -48.38 5.08 6.23
C ASP A 7 -47.01 5.60 5.77
N PHE A 8 -46.25 6.25 6.66
CA PHE A 8 -44.89 6.70 6.38
C PHE A 8 -43.93 5.51 6.21
N ALA A 9 -44.01 4.51 7.09
CA ALA A 9 -43.17 3.32 7.04
C ALA A 9 -43.39 2.46 5.78
N ARG A 10 -44.59 2.53 5.16
CA ARG A 10 -44.96 1.73 3.98
C ARG A 10 -44.45 2.31 2.65
N ARG A 11 -44.02 3.57 2.63
CA ARG A 11 -43.52 4.27 1.42
C ARG A 11 -42.02 4.18 1.22
N LEU A 12 -41.29 3.55 2.14
CA LEU A 12 -39.86 3.34 1.96
C LEU A 12 -39.66 2.18 0.97
N PRO A 13 -39.09 2.43 -0.23
CA PRO A 13 -38.78 1.36 -1.15
C PRO A 13 -37.78 0.41 -0.50
N ALA A 14 -38.13 -0.87 -0.42
CA ALA A 14 -37.37 -1.94 0.25
C ALA A 14 -35.99 -2.24 -0.38
N ASN A 15 -35.48 -1.36 -1.24
CA ASN A 15 -34.25 -1.54 -2.00
C ASN A 15 -33.21 -0.43 -1.79
N HIS A 16 -33.51 0.58 -0.99
CA HIS A 16 -32.50 1.52 -0.55
C HIS A 16 -31.95 0.99 0.77
N GLU A 17 -30.91 0.16 0.65
CA GLU A 17 -29.89 0.13 1.70
C GLU A 17 -29.51 1.58 1.95
N LEU A 18 -30.09 2.16 3.00
CA LEU A 18 -29.59 3.37 3.61
C LEU A 18 -28.19 3.01 4.05
N LYS A 19 -27.25 3.18 3.12
CA LYS A 19 -25.83 3.30 3.37
C LYS A 19 -25.70 4.59 4.15
N ILE A 20 -26.10 4.52 5.42
CA ILE A 20 -25.64 5.37 6.48
C ILE A 20 -24.14 5.09 6.43
N ASN A 21 -23.42 5.81 5.58
CA ASN A 21 -22.03 6.07 5.85
C ASN A 21 -22.11 6.70 7.24
N PRO A 22 -21.70 5.99 8.32
CA PRO A 22 -21.46 6.71 9.54
C PRO A 22 -20.48 7.80 9.12
N SER A 23 -20.78 9.06 9.45
CA SER A 23 -19.85 10.16 9.19
C SER A 23 -18.50 9.74 9.77
N GLU A 24 -17.62 9.24 8.89
CA GLU A 24 -16.35 8.63 9.27
C GLU A 24 -15.60 9.79 9.91
N SER A 25 -15.41 9.71 11.22
CA SER A 25 -14.74 10.77 11.96
C SER A 25 -13.39 10.98 11.29
N GLU A 26 -13.04 12.21 10.92
CA GLU A 26 -11.74 12.57 10.34
C GLU A 26 -10.52 11.85 10.96
N PRO A 27 -10.46 11.54 12.27
CA PRO A 27 -9.37 10.73 12.83
C PRO A 27 -9.21 9.33 12.21
N ASP A 28 -10.28 8.64 11.79
CA ASP A 28 -10.21 7.27 11.28
C ASP A 28 -9.59 7.20 9.87
N GLY A 29 -9.84 8.22 9.06
CA GLY A 29 -9.19 8.40 7.75
C GLY A 29 -7.69 8.71 7.88
N HIS A 30 -7.30 9.46 8.91
CA HIS A 30 -5.90 9.78 9.18
C HIS A 30 -5.10 8.54 9.59
N VAL A 31 -5.68 7.68 10.44
CA VAL A 31 -5.02 6.43 10.87
C VAL A 31 -4.76 5.49 9.70
N ARG A 32 -5.70 5.38 8.74
CA ARG A 32 -5.48 4.59 7.51
C ARG A 32 -4.35 5.15 6.65
N ARG A 33 -4.34 6.46 6.40
CA ARG A 33 -3.28 7.10 5.61
C ARG A 33 -1.91 6.98 6.28
N VAL A 34 -1.83 7.15 7.60
CA VAL A 34 -0.58 6.98 8.35
C VAL A 34 -0.09 5.53 8.26
N LYS A 35 -0.98 4.54 8.42
CA LYS A 35 -0.61 3.13 8.26
C LYS A 35 -0.05 2.83 6.88
N ASP A 36 -0.72 3.29 5.83
CA ASP A 36 -0.28 3.08 4.44
C ASP A 36 1.04 3.81 4.17
N LEU A 37 1.22 5.01 4.73
CA LEU A 37 2.46 5.77 4.65
C LEU A 37 3.61 5.05 5.38
N THR A 38 3.37 4.52 6.57
CA THR A 38 4.37 3.71 7.30
C THR A 38 4.73 2.46 6.52
N LEU A 39 3.77 1.77 5.91
CA LEU A 39 4.05 0.60 5.08
C LEU A 39 4.89 0.97 3.86
N PHE A 40 4.55 2.09 3.22
CA PHE A 40 5.30 2.61 2.07
C PHE A 40 6.75 2.96 2.47
N PHE A 41 6.93 3.69 3.58
CA PHE A 41 8.27 4.01 4.09
C PHE A 41 9.05 2.77 4.49
N PHE A 42 8.42 1.80 5.13
CA PHE A 42 9.08 0.55 5.51
C PHE A 42 9.54 -0.22 4.28
N GLY A 43 8.68 -0.35 3.26
CA GLY A 43 9.04 -0.95 1.98
C GLY A 43 10.17 -0.20 1.29
N LEU A 44 10.13 1.13 1.29
CA LEU A 44 11.18 1.97 0.71
C LEU A 44 12.50 1.83 1.47
N LEU A 45 12.47 1.75 2.80
CA LEU A 45 13.65 1.57 3.65
C LEU A 45 14.30 0.21 3.39
N VAL A 46 13.50 -0.86 3.33
CA VAL A 46 13.98 -2.20 2.96
C VAL A 46 14.59 -2.18 1.56
N LEU A 47 13.92 -1.58 0.57
CA LEU A 47 14.42 -1.46 -0.79
C LEU A 47 15.78 -0.74 -0.84
N VAL A 48 15.89 0.43 -0.19
CA VAL A 48 17.14 1.20 -0.12
C VAL A 48 18.22 0.38 0.55
N THR A 49 17.94 -0.25 1.70
CA THR A 49 18.91 -1.06 2.44
C THR A 49 19.46 -2.19 1.58
N VAL A 50 18.58 -2.91 0.86
CA VAL A 50 18.97 -4.01 -0.02
C VAL A 50 19.83 -3.50 -1.18
N VAL A 51 19.43 -2.40 -1.84
CA VAL A 51 20.20 -1.82 -2.95
C VAL A 51 21.57 -1.33 -2.48
N SER A 52 21.62 -0.60 -1.36
CA SER A 52 22.86 -0.11 -0.77
C SER A 52 23.78 -1.26 -0.38
N TYR A 53 23.25 -2.30 0.26
CA TYR A 53 24.02 -3.49 0.62
C TYR A 53 24.57 -4.21 -0.62
N SER A 54 23.74 -4.42 -1.65
CA SER A 54 24.19 -5.00 -2.91
C SER A 54 25.32 -4.20 -3.56
N LEU A 55 25.25 -2.86 -3.53
CA LEU A 55 26.34 -2.00 -4.03
C LEU A 55 27.61 -2.15 -3.21
N VAL A 56 27.52 -2.22 -1.88
CA VAL A 56 28.68 -2.45 -1.01
C VAL A 56 29.35 -3.79 -1.31
N VAL A 57 28.55 -4.86 -1.47
CA VAL A 57 29.07 -6.19 -1.82
C VAL A 57 29.75 -6.20 -3.19
N LEU A 58 29.20 -5.47 -4.17
CA LEU A 58 29.77 -5.35 -5.50
C LEU A 58 31.08 -4.54 -5.53
N LEU A 59 31.17 -3.48 -4.72
CA LEU A 59 32.35 -2.61 -4.62
C LEU A 59 33.44 -3.16 -3.71
N SER A 60 33.14 -4.19 -2.91
CA SER A 60 34.11 -4.82 -2.01
C SER A 60 34.92 -5.89 -2.75
N ASP A 61 36.24 -5.74 -2.77
CA ASP A 61 37.15 -6.67 -3.44
C ASP A 61 37.35 -8.01 -2.71
N CYS A 62 36.94 -8.09 -1.45
CA CYS A 62 37.06 -9.30 -0.63
C CYS A 62 35.82 -10.21 -0.64
N MET A 63 34.78 -9.89 -1.40
CA MET A 63 33.53 -10.66 -1.41
C MET A 63 33.58 -11.80 -2.43
N GLY A 64 33.03 -12.96 -2.06
CA GLY A 64 33.02 -14.15 -2.91
C GLY A 64 32.21 -13.96 -4.20
N ALA A 65 32.52 -14.78 -5.22
CA ALA A 65 31.80 -14.74 -6.50
C ALA A 65 30.29 -15.00 -6.35
N GLU A 66 29.91 -15.81 -5.36
CA GLU A 66 28.50 -16.12 -5.06
C GLU A 66 27.75 -14.90 -4.49
N ASP A 67 28.36 -14.18 -3.54
CA ASP A 67 27.74 -12.99 -2.93
C ASP A 67 27.50 -11.89 -3.97
N ARG A 68 28.47 -11.72 -4.88
CA ARG A 68 28.33 -10.79 -6.02
C ARG A 68 27.22 -11.22 -6.97
N ARG A 69 27.05 -12.53 -7.21
CA ARG A 69 25.98 -13.05 -8.09
C ARG A 69 24.59 -12.78 -7.49
N TRP A 70 24.44 -13.04 -6.19
CA TRP A 70 23.20 -12.75 -5.46
C TRP A 70 22.90 -11.26 -5.45
N ALA A 71 23.88 -10.41 -5.12
CA ALA A 71 23.75 -8.96 -5.13
C ALA A 71 23.35 -8.43 -6.51
N THR A 72 23.97 -8.93 -7.58
CA THR A 72 23.64 -8.55 -8.96
C THR A 72 22.21 -8.92 -9.31
N SER A 73 21.78 -10.16 -9.02
CA SER A 73 20.42 -10.63 -9.32
C SER A 73 19.33 -9.78 -8.65
N THR A 74 19.57 -9.39 -7.41
CA THR A 74 18.69 -8.51 -6.64
C THR A 74 18.65 -7.11 -7.25
N LEU A 75 19.80 -6.58 -7.66
CA LEU A 75 19.88 -5.28 -8.33
C LEU A 75 19.07 -5.26 -9.63
N THR A 76 19.22 -6.28 -10.48
CA THR A 76 18.48 -6.39 -11.74
C THR A 76 16.97 -6.50 -11.51
N ALA A 77 16.54 -7.20 -10.46
CA ALA A 77 15.13 -7.29 -10.08
C ALA A 77 14.57 -5.92 -9.66
N VAL A 78 15.32 -5.15 -8.88
CA VAL A 78 14.93 -3.78 -8.48
C VAL A 78 14.85 -2.86 -9.70
N PHE A 79 15.86 -2.88 -10.58
CA PHE A 79 15.84 -2.10 -11.83
C PHE A 79 14.68 -2.52 -12.74
N GLY A 80 14.42 -3.82 -12.89
CA GLY A 80 13.31 -4.35 -13.67
C GLY A 80 11.95 -3.94 -13.10
N GLY A 81 11.79 -3.95 -11.78
CA GLY A 81 10.60 -3.44 -11.10
C GLY A 81 10.39 -1.94 -11.31
N ALA A 82 11.45 -1.14 -11.19
CA ALA A 82 11.40 0.30 -11.42
C ALA A 82 11.07 0.64 -12.88
N LEU A 83 11.72 -0.01 -13.84
CA LEU A 83 11.43 0.12 -15.28
C LEU A 83 10.01 -0.34 -15.61
N GLY A 84 9.56 -1.46 -15.04
CA GLY A 84 8.20 -1.97 -15.23
C GLY A 84 7.13 -1.03 -14.69
N TRP A 85 7.38 -0.38 -13.55
CA TRP A 85 6.51 0.68 -13.02
C TRP A 85 6.50 1.91 -13.94
N LEU A 86 7.67 2.31 -14.45
CA LEU A 86 7.79 3.47 -15.34
C LEU A 86 7.07 3.26 -16.68
N ILE A 87 7.13 2.06 -17.26
CA ILE A 87 6.48 1.71 -18.55
C ILE A 87 4.96 1.57 -18.40
N LYS A 88 4.48 1.15 -17.22
CA LYS A 88 3.03 0.99 -16.96
C LYS A 88 2.32 2.32 -16.72
N ARG A 89 3.06 3.39 -16.47
CA ARG A 89 2.56 4.75 -16.35
C ARG A 89 2.44 5.43 -17.70
#